data_AF-A0AAX0XRM6-F1
#
_entry.id   AF-A0AAX0XRM6-F1
#
_cell.length_a   1.000
_cell.length_b   1.000
_cell.length_c   1.000
_cell.angle_alpha   90.00
_cell.angle_beta   90.00
_cell.angle_gamma   90.00
#
_symmetry.space_group_name_H-M   'P 1'
#
loop_
_entity.id
_entity.type
_entity.pdbx_description
1 polymer ?
#
loop_
_entity_poly.entity_id
_entity_poly.type
_entity_poly.pdbx_seq_one_letter_code
_entity_poly.pdbx_strand_id
1 'polypeptide(L)'
;MGIELHITRANHFAENKGYEIRAEEWRIYVNTDSELQFFPDNGDYFVRLNGQSKYEDLWLNWFGGNISTKWPDTVLYRKMLQIAQHLNAKIQDSDGNLFISEDDWEFDPTVPPSAIKKPFPWWKRILGK
;
A
#
# COMPACT_ATOMS: atom_id res chain seq x y z
N MET A 1 -5.82 -16.03 6.89
CA MET A 1 -4.63 -15.17 7.06
C MET A 1 -4.56 -14.28 5.82
N GLY A 2 -4.63 -12.96 5.99
CA GLY A 2 -4.70 -12.01 4.87
C GLY A 2 -3.37 -11.33 4.61
N ILE A 3 -3.21 -10.72 3.44
CA ILE A 3 -2.04 -9.90 3.12
C ILE A 3 -2.34 -8.46 3.52
N GLU A 4 -1.44 -7.87 4.31
CA GLU A 4 -1.45 -6.45 4.66
C GLU A 4 -0.18 -5.82 4.09
N LEU A 5 -0.35 -4.70 3.39
CA LEU A 5 0.77 -3.94 2.84
C LEU A 5 0.88 -2.62 3.57
N HIS A 6 2.11 -2.22 3.86
CA HIS A 6 2.46 -1.01 4.58
C HIS A 6 3.39 -0.14 3.74
N ILE A 7 3.02 1.13 3.56
CA ILE A 7 3.92 2.18 3.10
C ILE A 7 4.64 2.75 4.32
N THR A 8 5.97 2.71 4.33
CA THR A 8 6.80 3.22 5.43
C THR A 8 8.14 3.74 4.92
N ARG A 9 8.79 4.62 5.68
CA ARG A 9 10.19 5.03 5.42
C ARG A 9 11.19 4.20 6.23
N ALA A 10 10.70 3.48 7.24
CA ALA A 10 11.52 2.70 8.16
C ALA A 10 12.08 1.44 7.50
N ASN A 11 13.08 0.82 8.12
CA ASN A 11 13.56 -0.49 7.67
C ASN A 11 12.45 -1.54 7.75
N HIS A 12 11.71 -1.57 8.86
CA HIS A 12 10.53 -2.41 9.09
C HIS A 12 9.38 -1.55 9.66
N PHE A 13 8.13 -1.81 9.27
CA PHE A 13 7.01 -0.87 9.49
C PHE A 13 6.69 -0.76 10.98
N ALA A 14 6.85 -1.85 11.72
CA ALA A 14 6.63 -1.89 13.16
C ALA A 14 7.69 -1.12 13.96
N GLU A 15 8.81 -0.74 13.34
CA GLU A 15 9.95 -0.05 13.95
C GLU A 15 10.13 1.35 13.35
N ASN A 16 9.03 2.09 13.13
CA ASN A 16 9.06 3.34 12.38
C ASN A 16 9.37 4.60 13.20
N LYS A 17 9.76 4.46 14.47
CA LYS A 17 10.08 5.61 15.33
C LYS A 17 11.22 6.45 14.74
N GLY A 18 10.96 7.74 14.51
CA GLY A 18 11.88 8.67 13.85
C GLY A 18 11.87 8.62 12.32
N TYR A 19 11.07 7.73 11.73
CA TYR A 19 10.90 7.56 10.28
C TYR A 19 9.42 7.69 9.86
N GLU A 20 8.61 8.33 10.68
CA GLU A 20 7.17 8.45 10.47
C GLU A 20 6.88 9.26 9.20
N ILE A 21 5.91 8.80 8.42
CA ILE A 21 5.16 9.66 7.51
C ILE A 21 4.26 10.51 8.39
N ARG A 22 4.40 11.84 8.39
CA ARG A 22 3.57 12.68 9.26
C ARG A 22 2.13 12.70 8.78
N ALA A 23 1.21 12.86 9.73
CA ALA A 23 -0.22 13.01 9.45
C ALA A 23 -0.50 14.16 8.46
N GLU A 24 0.26 15.26 8.57
CA GLU A 24 0.13 16.42 7.70
C GLU A 24 0.61 16.12 6.27
N GLU A 25 1.70 15.34 6.12
CA GLU A 25 2.18 14.90 4.80
C GLU A 25 1.13 14.05 4.10
N TRP A 26 0.52 13.12 4.84
CA TRP A 26 -0.58 12.32 4.33
C TRP A 26 -1.78 13.16 3.91
N ARG A 27 -2.20 14.11 4.77
CA ARG A 27 -3.30 15.02 4.42
C ARG A 27 -3.04 15.86 3.19
N ILE A 28 -1.82 16.41 3.06
CA ILE A 28 -1.44 17.19 1.89
C ILE A 28 -1.52 16.31 0.64
N TYR A 29 -0.96 15.10 0.69
CA TYR A 29 -1.01 14.18 -0.44
C TYR A 29 -2.45 13.89 -0.89
N VAL A 30 -3.31 13.47 0.05
CA VAL A 30 -4.71 13.13 -0.23
C VAL A 30 -5.46 14.32 -0.83
N ASN A 31 -5.25 15.53 -0.31
CA ASN A 31 -5.91 16.73 -0.84
C ASN A 31 -5.44 17.11 -2.26
N THR A 32 -4.28 16.60 -2.71
CA THR A 32 -3.78 16.83 -4.08
C THR A 32 -4.13 15.72 -5.07
N ASP A 33 -4.54 14.55 -4.58
CA ASP A 33 -4.91 13.41 -5.41
C ASP A 33 -6.44 13.31 -5.51
N SER A 34 -7.01 13.69 -6.66
CA SER A 34 -8.46 13.63 -6.89
C SER A 34 -9.05 12.22 -6.86
N GLU A 35 -8.20 11.18 -6.97
CA GLU A 35 -8.63 9.80 -6.84
C GLU A 35 -8.79 9.39 -5.36
N LEU A 36 -8.26 10.15 -4.39
CA LEU A 36 -8.41 9.83 -2.97
C LEU A 36 -9.45 10.72 -2.29
N GLN A 37 -10.26 10.12 -1.43
CA GLN A 37 -11.26 10.84 -0.65
C GLN A 37 -11.23 10.39 0.81
N PHE A 38 -11.19 11.37 1.73
CA PHE A 38 -11.34 11.10 3.16
C PHE A 38 -12.70 10.47 3.47
N PHE A 39 -12.67 9.46 4.33
CA PHE A 39 -13.86 8.78 4.84
C PHE A 39 -13.81 8.76 6.37
N PRO A 40 -14.16 9.90 7.01
CA PRO A 40 -13.90 10.14 8.44
C PRO A 40 -14.69 9.22 9.38
N ASP A 41 -15.75 8.58 8.90
CA ASP A 41 -16.53 7.60 9.67
C ASP A 41 -15.67 6.42 10.16
N ASN A 42 -14.55 6.15 9.47
CA ASN A 42 -13.59 5.09 9.80
C ASN A 42 -12.30 5.64 10.47
N GLY A 43 -12.22 6.95 10.70
CA GLY A 43 -11.09 7.64 11.31
C GLY A 43 -10.58 8.82 10.48
N ASP A 44 -9.96 9.80 11.15
CA ASP A 44 -9.56 11.10 10.59
C ASP A 44 -8.61 11.05 9.38
N TYR A 45 -7.93 9.92 9.18
CA TYR A 45 -6.95 9.73 8.12
C TYR A 45 -7.25 8.53 7.22
N PHE A 46 -8.45 7.97 7.36
CA PHE A 46 -8.92 6.90 6.50
C PHE A 46 -9.37 7.50 5.16
N VAL A 47 -8.95 6.88 4.06
CA VAL A 47 -9.33 7.31 2.71
C VAL A 47 -9.82 6.14 1.89
N ARG A 48 -10.67 6.46 0.92
CA ARG A 48 -11.05 5.56 -0.16
C ARG A 48 -10.43 6.01 -1.47
N LEU A 49 -10.05 5.04 -2.29
CA LEU A 49 -9.67 5.28 -3.68
C LEU A 49 -10.94 5.26 -4.54
N ASN A 50 -11.25 6.40 -5.14
CA ASN A 50 -12.26 6.56 -6.16
C ASN A 50 -11.77 5.94 -7.47
N GLY A 51 -12.38 4.85 -7.91
CA GLY A 51 -11.98 4.21 -9.15
C GLY A 51 -12.86 3.03 -9.53
N GLN A 52 -12.74 2.59 -10.77
CA GLN A 52 -13.34 1.36 -11.28
C GLN A 52 -12.54 0.14 -10.82
N SER A 53 -12.44 -0.07 -9.50
CA SER A 53 -12.10 -1.40 -9.03
C SER A 53 -13.33 -2.28 -9.05
N LYS A 54 -13.11 -3.57 -9.29
CA LYS A 54 -14.14 -4.60 -9.10
C LYS A 54 -14.33 -4.97 -7.61
N TYR A 55 -13.54 -4.36 -6.72
CA TYR A 55 -13.63 -4.48 -5.27
C TYR A 55 -14.39 -3.28 -4.68
N GLU A 56 -15.28 -3.54 -3.73
CA GLU A 56 -16.14 -2.50 -3.15
C GLU A 56 -15.43 -1.60 -2.12
N ASP A 57 -14.30 -2.05 -1.56
CA ASP A 57 -13.64 -1.36 -0.44
C ASP A 57 -12.13 -1.19 -0.68
N LEU A 58 -11.79 -0.27 -1.60
CA LEU A 58 -10.41 0.20 -1.79
C LEU A 58 -10.09 1.28 -0.77
N TRP A 59 -9.50 0.90 0.35
CA TRP A 59 -9.16 1.85 1.41
C TRP A 59 -7.67 1.89 1.72
N LEU A 60 -7.21 3.03 2.20
CA LEU A 60 -5.92 3.21 2.83
C LEU A 60 -6.14 3.92 4.16
N ASN A 61 -5.39 3.54 5.18
CA ASN A 61 -5.43 4.22 6.47
C ASN A 61 -4.03 4.63 6.89
N TRP A 62 -3.88 5.89 7.29
CA TRP A 62 -2.68 6.32 8.00
C TRP A 62 -2.85 6.05 9.50
N PHE A 63 -1.87 5.38 10.09
CA PHE A 63 -1.83 5.14 11.53
C PHE A 63 -0.38 5.10 12.02
N GLY A 64 -0.09 5.88 13.05
CA GLY A 64 1.21 5.83 13.76
C GLY A 64 2.42 6.07 12.87
N GLY A 65 2.27 6.79 11.75
CA GLY A 65 3.37 7.07 10.82
C GLY A 65 3.53 6.12 9.64
N ASN A 66 2.64 5.14 9.48
CA ASN A 66 2.57 4.27 8.31
C ASN A 66 1.23 4.44 7.61
N ILE A 67 1.16 4.08 6.33
CA ILE A 67 -0.10 3.96 5.58
C ILE A 67 -0.30 2.47 5.26
N SER A 68 -1.45 1.89 5.56
CA SER A 68 -1.70 0.47 5.26
C SER A 68 -3.04 0.19 4.62
N THR A 69 -3.12 -1.00 4.03
CA THR A 69 -4.35 -1.59 3.49
C THR A 69 -4.27 -3.11 3.54
N LYS A 70 -5.41 -3.76 3.42
CA LYS A 70 -5.53 -5.22 3.44
C LYS A 70 -6.10 -5.71 2.12
N TRP A 71 -5.43 -6.71 1.53
CA TRP A 71 -5.78 -7.29 0.23
C TRP A 71 -6.00 -6.24 -0.87
N PRO A 72 -5.02 -5.36 -1.15
CA PRO A 72 -5.17 -4.41 -2.24
C PRO A 72 -5.31 -5.16 -3.55
N ASP A 73 -6.25 -4.76 -4.40
CA ASP A 73 -6.24 -5.23 -5.79
C ASP A 73 -5.08 -4.60 -6.57
N THR A 74 -4.90 -5.01 -7.83
CA THR A 74 -3.84 -4.45 -8.67
C THR A 74 -3.95 -2.93 -8.83
N VAL A 75 -5.17 -2.36 -8.84
CA VAL A 75 -5.40 -0.92 -8.98
C VAL A 75 -4.90 -0.17 -7.75
N LEU A 76 -5.30 -0.60 -6.56
CA LEU A 76 -4.88 0.00 -5.31
C LEU A 76 -3.39 -0.19 -5.06
N TYR A 77 -2.82 -1.35 -5.39
CA TYR A 77 -1.38 -1.57 -5.28
C TYR A 77 -0.57 -0.60 -6.15
N ARG A 78 -0.98 -0.37 -7.40
CA ARG A 78 -0.33 0.64 -8.26
C ARG A 78 -0.45 2.05 -7.69
N LYS A 79 -1.60 2.39 -7.10
CA LYS A 79 -1.76 3.65 -6.36
C LYS A 79 -0.80 3.72 -5.17
N MET A 80 -0.62 2.63 -4.42
CA MET A 80 0.35 2.58 -3.32
C MET A 80 1.79 2.83 -3.79
N LEU A 81 2.18 2.33 -4.98
CA LEU A 81 3.51 2.61 -5.54
C LEU A 81 3.71 4.11 -5.81
N GLN A 82 2.69 4.78 -6.36
CA GLN A 82 2.71 6.23 -6.59
C GLN A 82 2.82 7.02 -5.28
N ILE A 83 2.03 6.64 -4.27
CA ILE A 83 2.05 7.24 -2.93
C ILE A 83 3.45 7.07 -2.31
N ALA A 84 3.99 5.85 -2.34
CA ALA A 84 5.30 5.53 -1.77
C ALA A 84 6.41 6.36 -2.44
N GLN A 85 6.39 6.45 -3.78
CA GLN A 85 7.34 7.28 -4.53
C GLN A 85 7.25 8.76 -4.13
N HIS A 86 6.03 9.32 -4.04
CA HIS A 86 5.84 10.73 -3.70
C HIS A 86 6.30 11.05 -2.27
N LEU A 87 6.02 10.15 -1.32
CA LEU A 87 6.36 10.33 0.09
C LEU A 87 7.80 9.90 0.44
N ASN A 88 8.61 9.54 -0.55
CA ASN A 88 9.96 8.98 -0.40
C ASN A 88 9.98 7.80 0.59
N ALA A 89 9.07 6.86 0.38
CA ALA A 89 8.82 5.69 1.20
C ALA A 89 8.89 4.41 0.35
N LYS A 90 8.72 3.25 1.00
CA LYS A 90 8.70 1.93 0.35
C LYS A 90 7.48 1.14 0.82
N ILE A 91 7.11 0.11 0.05
CA ILE A 91 6.04 -0.82 0.41
C ILE A 91 6.66 -2.11 0.94
N GLN A 92 6.12 -2.63 2.03
CA GLN A 92 6.42 -3.97 2.51
C GLN A 92 5.18 -4.69 3.05
N ASP A 93 5.22 -6.02 3.08
CA ASP A 93 4.25 -6.81 3.82
C ASP A 93 4.62 -6.90 5.32
N SER A 94 3.80 -7.63 6.08
CA SER A 94 4.00 -7.85 7.51
C SER A 94 5.29 -8.62 7.86
N ASP A 95 5.89 -9.33 6.88
CA ASP A 95 7.14 -10.06 7.04
C ASP A 95 8.37 -9.23 6.60
N GLY A 96 8.15 -7.99 6.15
CA GLY A 96 9.20 -7.09 5.67
C GLY A 96 9.66 -7.35 4.23
N ASN A 97 8.93 -8.15 3.45
CA ASN A 97 9.23 -8.34 2.03
C ASN A 97 8.91 -7.06 1.28
N LEU A 98 9.86 -6.58 0.45
CA LEU A 98 9.70 -5.34 -0.31
C LEU A 98 8.93 -5.56 -1.62
N PHE A 99 8.08 -4.58 -1.94
CA PHE A 99 7.32 -4.49 -3.18
C PHE A 99 7.75 -3.20 -3.91
N ILE A 100 8.42 -3.35 -5.05
CA ILE A 100 9.19 -2.27 -5.68
C ILE A 100 8.63 -1.89 -7.06
N SER A 101 8.03 -2.85 -7.75
CA SER A 101 7.57 -2.74 -9.13
C SER A 101 6.14 -3.24 -9.28
N GLU A 102 5.50 -2.85 -10.38
CA GLU A 102 4.12 -3.29 -10.69
C GLU A 102 3.98 -4.82 -10.75
N ASP A 103 5.04 -5.53 -11.15
CA ASP A 103 5.06 -7.00 -11.26
C ASP A 103 5.13 -7.73 -9.91
N ASP A 104 5.38 -7.01 -8.81
CA ASP A 104 5.47 -7.62 -7.48
C ASP A 104 4.09 -7.91 -6.86
N TRP A 105 3.01 -7.45 -7.49
CA TRP A 105 1.66 -7.76 -6.99
C TRP A 105 0.62 -7.67 -8.10
N GLU A 106 -0.09 -8.79 -8.30
CA GLU A 106 -1.26 -8.88 -9.16
C GLU A 106 -2.35 -9.61 -8.39
N PHE A 107 -3.46 -8.91 -8.15
CA PHE A 107 -4.62 -9.48 -7.48
C PHE A 107 -5.90 -9.02 -8.17
N ASP A 108 -6.62 -9.99 -8.75
CA ASP A 108 -7.99 -9.80 -9.20
C ASP A 108 -8.93 -10.30 -8.08
N PRO A 109 -9.70 -9.43 -7.44
CA PRO A 109 -10.60 -9.82 -6.35
C PRO A 109 -11.77 -10.71 -6.81
N THR A 110 -11.99 -10.81 -8.12
CA THR A 110 -13.04 -11.67 -8.71
C THR A 110 -12.61 -13.12 -8.85
N VAL A 111 -11.33 -13.43 -8.62
CA VAL A 111 -10.82 -14.81 -8.63
C VAL A 111 -10.61 -15.33 -7.20
N PRO A 112 -10.76 -16.64 -6.94
CA PRO A 112 -10.55 -17.18 -5.61
C PRO A 112 -9.10 -16.95 -5.14
N PRO A 113 -8.85 -16.74 -3.82
CA PRO A 113 -7.51 -16.46 -3.29
C PRO A 113 -6.42 -17.50 -3.61
N SER A 114 -6.83 -18.73 -3.97
CA SER A 114 -5.92 -19.79 -4.44
C SER A 114 -5.29 -19.50 -5.81
N ALA A 115 -5.84 -18.58 -6.59
CA ALA A 115 -5.35 -18.20 -7.91
C ALA A 115 -4.32 -17.04 -7.88
N ILE A 116 -4.04 -16.49 -6.70
CA ILE A 116 -3.10 -15.39 -6.53
C ILE A 116 -1.69 -15.89 -6.81
N LYS A 117 -1.05 -15.31 -7.82
CA LYS A 117 0.37 -15.55 -8.09
C LYS A 117 1.19 -14.80 -7.05
N LYS A 118 1.92 -15.53 -6.21
CA LYS A 118 2.88 -14.90 -5.30
C LYS A 118 4.04 -14.31 -6.12
N PRO A 119 4.52 -13.11 -5.76
CA PRO A 119 5.63 -12.50 -6.47
C PRO A 119 6.91 -13.32 -6.37
N PHE A 120 7.79 -13.09 -7.34
CA PHE A 120 9.15 -13.59 -7.26
C PHE A 120 9.91 -12.86 -6.15
N PRO A 121 10.60 -13.57 -5.24
CA PRO A 121 11.43 -12.93 -4.24
C PRO A 121 12.49 -12.03 -4.89
N TRP A 122 12.72 -10.84 -4.32
CA TRP A 122 13.68 -9.85 -4.82
C TRP A 122 15.07 -10.45 -5.10
N TRP A 123 15.54 -11.38 -4.26
CA TRP A 123 16.84 -12.05 -4.42
C TRP A 123 16.92 -12.92 -5.69
N LYS A 124 15.79 -13.46 -6.17
CA LYS A 124 15.73 -14.17 -7.46
C LYS A 124 15.87 -13.23 -8.67
N ARG A 125 15.59 -11.93 -8.50
CA ARG A 125 15.73 -10.92 -9.57
C ARG A 125 17.15 -10.35 -9.67
N ILE A 126 17.92 -10.37 -8.57
CA ILE A 126 19.30 -9.86 -8.53
C ILE A 126 20.33 -10.93 -8.90
N LEU A 127 20.08 -12.20 -8.57
CA LEU A 127 20.97 -13.33 -8.89
C LEU A 127 20.80 -13.85 -10.33
N GLY A 128 19.91 -13.26 -11.12
CA GLY A 128 19.56 -13.68 -12.49
C GLY A 128 20.12 -12.81 -13.61
N LYS A 129 21.09 -11.92 -13.34
CA LYS A 129 21.85 -11.18 -14.36
C LYS A 129 23.29 -11.66 -14.45
#